data_AF-A0A3M8DWY6-F1
#
_entry.id   AF-A0A3M8DWY6-F1
#
_cell.length_a   1.000
_cell.length_b   1.000
_cell.length_c   1.000
_cell.angle_alpha   90.00
_cell.angle_beta   90.00
_cell.angle_gamma   90.00
#
_symmetry.space_group_name_H-M   'P 1'
#
loop_
_entity.id
_entity.type
_entity.pdbx_description
1 polymer ?
#
loop_
_entity_poly.entity_id
_entity_poly.type
_entity_poly.pdbx_seq_one_letter_code
_entity_poly.pdbx_strand_id
1 'polypeptide(L)'
;MEVNKIGKAGLEKFTPKDKPLESISFQEVMAKGREKINEEKFQKLLKEIDDQGKILAESRTVEDLRRYKQLVKELMNDVVKYGVALEERRGFNRRGRTKIYKIITEVDKKLLAITDEVLKKESRGLSILDLVGEIKGLLVNIFA
;
A
#
# COMPACT_ATOMS: atom_id res chain seq x y z
N MET A 1 82.95 21.23 -14.67
CA MET A 1 82.59 20.71 -13.34
C MET A 1 81.10 20.48 -13.31
N GLU A 2 80.69 19.21 -13.30
CA GLU A 2 79.32 18.80 -12.98
C GLU A 2 79.08 18.93 -11.48
N VAL A 3 77.91 19.42 -11.07
CA VAL A 3 77.29 19.09 -9.78
C VAL A 3 75.76 19.08 -9.93
N ASN A 4 75.16 18.12 -9.24
CA ASN A 4 73.89 17.48 -9.52
C ASN A 4 72.63 18.23 -9.04
N LYS A 5 71.56 18.00 -9.82
CA LYS A 5 70.15 17.81 -9.46
C LYS A 5 69.81 17.73 -7.96
N ILE A 6 68.86 18.57 -7.52
CA ILE A 6 67.87 18.19 -6.49
C ILE A 6 66.50 18.81 -6.82
N GLY A 7 65.54 17.93 -7.13
CA GLY A 7 64.12 18.02 -6.75
C GLY A 7 63.28 19.24 -7.16
N LYS A 8 62.69 19.23 -8.35
CA LYS A 8 61.38 19.86 -8.57
C LYS A 8 60.31 18.95 -7.95
N ALA A 9 59.94 19.21 -6.70
CA ALA A 9 58.69 18.68 -6.16
C ALA A 9 57.55 19.57 -6.67
N GLY A 10 56.80 19.06 -7.66
CA GLY A 10 55.59 19.69 -8.12
C GLY A 10 54.58 19.77 -6.98
N LEU A 11 54.05 20.96 -6.74
CA LEU A 11 52.77 21.12 -6.05
C LEU A 11 51.68 20.62 -6.99
N GLU A 12 51.45 19.31 -6.99
CA GLU A 12 50.19 18.77 -7.50
C GLU A 12 49.08 19.33 -6.62
N LYS A 13 48.26 20.20 -7.21
CA LYS A 13 47.00 20.64 -6.63
C LYS A 13 46.13 19.40 -6.47
N PHE A 14 46.02 18.91 -5.24
CA PHE A 14 45.04 17.91 -4.87
C PHE A 14 43.66 18.57 -5.01
N THR A 15 43.03 18.40 -6.18
CA THR A 15 41.58 18.64 -6.29
C THR A 15 40.90 17.43 -5.66
N PRO A 16 40.19 17.57 -4.52
CA PRO A 16 39.33 16.50 -4.07
C PRO A 16 38.23 16.38 -5.13
N LYS A 17 38.32 15.35 -5.99
CA LYS A 17 37.16 14.84 -6.71
C LYS A 17 36.35 13.99 -5.73
N ASP A 18 35.88 14.61 -4.65
CA ASP A 18 34.77 14.08 -3.90
C ASP A 18 33.55 14.31 -4.79
N LYS A 19 33.19 13.27 -5.56
CA LYS A 19 31.81 13.15 -6.02
C LYS A 19 30.95 13.31 -4.77
N PRO A 20 30.00 14.25 -4.70
CA PRO A 20 29.15 14.35 -3.54
C PRO A 20 28.46 13.00 -3.39
N LEU A 21 28.78 12.28 -2.32
CA LEU A 21 27.95 11.19 -1.85
C LEU A 21 26.59 11.82 -1.64
N GLU A 22 25.61 11.39 -2.42
CA GLU A 22 24.23 11.85 -2.36
C GLU A 22 23.76 11.69 -0.91
N SER A 23 23.73 12.79 -0.15
CA SER A 23 23.40 12.76 1.26
C SER A 23 21.89 12.67 1.38
N ILE A 24 21.40 11.45 1.64
CA ILE A 24 19.98 11.21 1.88
C ILE A 24 19.51 12.11 3.02
N SER A 25 18.49 12.92 2.75
CA SER A 25 17.95 13.86 3.73
C SER A 25 17.23 13.11 4.86
N PHE A 26 17.33 13.60 6.10
CA PHE A 26 16.54 13.05 7.23
C PHE A 26 15.05 13.00 6.91
N GLN A 27 14.53 13.99 6.18
CA GLN A 27 13.13 14.02 5.76
C GLN A 27 12.77 12.87 4.83
N GLU A 28 13.69 12.44 3.97
CA GLU A 28 13.52 11.30 3.07
C GLU A 28 13.53 9.97 3.83
N VAL A 29 14.45 9.82 4.79
CA VAL A 29 14.49 8.64 5.67
C VAL A 29 13.17 8.51 6.45
N MET A 30 12.69 9.62 7.03
CA MET A 30 11.43 9.64 7.77
C MET A 30 10.21 9.38 6.85
N ALA A 31 10.23 9.87 5.61
CA ALA A 31 9.17 9.59 4.64
C ALA A 31 9.12 8.10 4.26
N LYS A 32 10.26 7.49 3.94
CA LYS A 32 10.36 6.06 3.64
C LYS A 32 9.93 5.20 4.84
N GLY A 33 10.32 5.58 6.06
CA GLY A 33 9.88 4.89 7.28
C GLY A 33 8.36 4.88 7.45
N ARG A 34 7.69 6.02 7.19
CA ARG A 34 6.21 6.10 7.23
C ARG A 34 5.56 5.26 6.14
N GLU A 35 6.09 5.29 4.91
CA GLU A 35 5.56 4.46 3.81
C GLU A 35 5.60 2.97 4.18
N LYS A 36 6.72 2.49 4.74
CA LYS A 36 6.88 1.10 5.17
C LYS A 36 5.88 0.71 6.27
N ILE A 37 5.71 1.55 7.30
CA ILE A 37 4.75 1.28 8.39
C ILE A 37 3.32 1.19 7.84
N ASN A 38 2.96 2.07 6.90
CA ASN A 38 1.63 2.04 6.29
C ASN A 38 1.41 0.78 5.44
N GLU A 39 2.44 0.35 4.71
CA GLU A 39 2.42 -0.90 3.94
C GLU A 39 2.25 -2.11 4.86
N GLU A 40 2.99 -2.18 5.97
CA GLU A 40 2.86 -3.24 6.97
C GLU A 40 1.45 -3.27 7.59
N LYS A 41 0.90 -2.08 7.93
CA LYS A 41 -0.48 -1.96 8.45
C LYS A 41 -1.50 -2.45 7.42
N PHE A 42 -1.34 -2.07 6.17
CA PHE A 42 -2.21 -2.50 5.07
C PHE A 42 -2.18 -4.03 4.90
N GLN A 43 -1.00 -4.64 4.85
CA GLN A 43 -0.87 -6.09 4.71
C GLN A 43 -1.50 -6.85 5.88
N LYS A 44 -1.31 -6.34 7.11
CA LYS A 44 -1.95 -6.91 8.30
C LYS A 44 -3.48 -6.88 8.18
N LEU A 45 -4.05 -5.72 7.86
CA LEU A 45 -5.50 -5.57 7.77
C LEU A 45 -6.09 -6.36 6.59
N LEU A 46 -5.37 -6.46 5.47
CA LEU A 46 -5.74 -7.30 4.34
C LEU A 46 -5.80 -8.78 4.73
N LYS A 47 -4.85 -9.25 5.56
CA LYS A 47 -4.87 -10.61 6.09
C LYS A 47 -6.06 -10.84 7.02
N GLU A 48 -6.36 -9.90 7.92
CA GLU A 48 -7.52 -9.97 8.80
C GLU A 48 -8.85 -10.03 8.02
N ILE A 49 -8.95 -9.27 6.92
CA ILE A 49 -10.10 -9.33 6.00
C ILE A 49 -10.19 -10.71 5.33
N ASP A 50 -9.08 -11.27 4.85
CA ASP A 50 -9.05 -12.60 4.22
C ASP A 50 -9.51 -13.69 5.19
N ASP A 51 -9.02 -13.66 6.42
CA ASP A 51 -9.37 -14.64 7.45
C ASP A 51 -10.83 -14.50 7.88
N GLN A 52 -11.31 -13.27 8.13
CA GLN A 52 -12.71 -13.03 8.46
C GLN A 52 -13.65 -13.37 7.29
N GLY A 53 -13.20 -13.21 6.05
CA GLY A 53 -13.95 -13.59 4.85
C GLY A 53 -14.17 -15.11 4.75
N LYS A 54 -13.17 -15.92 5.12
CA LYS A 54 -13.31 -17.38 5.21
C LYS A 54 -14.31 -17.77 6.30
N ILE A 55 -14.22 -17.14 7.48
CA ILE A 55 -15.16 -17.36 8.59
C ILE A 55 -16.59 -17.04 8.14
N LEU A 56 -16.80 -15.90 7.46
CA LEU A 56 -18.09 -15.50 6.93
C LEU A 56 -18.65 -16.50 5.90
N ALA A 57 -17.80 -17.02 5.02
CA ALA A 57 -18.22 -18.00 4.01
C ALA A 57 -18.70 -19.32 4.66
N GLU A 58 -18.10 -19.72 5.77
CA GLU A 58 -18.49 -20.91 6.54
C GLU A 58 -19.75 -20.66 7.38
N SER A 59 -19.70 -19.63 8.22
CA SER A 59 -20.71 -19.36 9.25
C SER A 59 -22.00 -18.76 8.67
N ARG A 60 -21.86 -17.89 7.65
CA ARG A 60 -22.95 -17.16 6.98
C ARG A 60 -23.85 -16.40 7.96
N THR A 61 -23.27 -15.89 9.05
CA THR A 61 -24.02 -15.14 10.06
C THR A 61 -23.98 -13.63 9.80
N VAL A 62 -25.02 -12.92 10.25
CA VAL A 62 -25.05 -11.45 10.22
C VAL A 62 -23.96 -10.85 11.11
N GLU A 63 -23.57 -11.53 12.17
CA GLU A 63 -22.48 -11.08 13.05
C GLU A 63 -21.13 -11.08 12.31
N ASP A 64 -20.79 -12.17 11.64
CA ASP A 64 -19.55 -12.26 10.86
C ASP A 64 -19.56 -11.32 9.66
N LEU A 65 -20.72 -11.09 9.05
CA LEU A 65 -20.89 -10.10 8.00
C LEU A 65 -20.58 -8.69 8.51
N ARG A 66 -21.06 -8.34 9.70
CA ARG A 66 -20.78 -7.03 10.32
C ARG A 66 -19.29 -6.85 10.59
N ARG A 67 -18.63 -7.88 11.15
CA ARG A 67 -17.18 -7.86 11.40
C ARG A 67 -16.38 -7.71 10.10
N TYR A 68 -16.73 -8.49 9.06
CA TYR A 68 -16.11 -8.39 7.74
C TYR A 68 -16.24 -6.99 7.15
N LYS A 69 -17.46 -6.42 7.13
CA LYS A 69 -17.72 -5.06 6.62
C LYS A 69 -16.96 -3.99 7.40
N GLN A 70 -16.78 -4.17 8.71
CA GLN A 70 -16.02 -3.24 9.54
C GLN A 70 -14.53 -3.23 9.17
N LEU A 71 -13.92 -4.40 8.99
CA LEU A 71 -12.52 -4.51 8.57
C LEU A 71 -12.29 -3.91 7.17
N VAL A 72 -13.17 -4.22 6.22
CA VAL A 72 -13.09 -3.63 4.86
C VAL A 72 -13.23 -2.11 4.92
N LYS A 73 -14.16 -1.58 5.72
CA LYS A 73 -14.33 -0.14 5.92
C LYS A 73 -13.08 0.52 6.54
N GLU A 74 -12.47 -0.11 7.53
CA GLU A 74 -11.23 0.38 8.13
C GLU A 74 -10.12 0.51 7.07
N LEU A 75 -9.96 -0.52 6.24
CA LEU A 75 -8.95 -0.53 5.19
C LEU A 75 -9.23 0.53 4.12
N MET A 76 -10.49 0.73 3.72
CA MET A 76 -10.86 1.79 2.77
C MET A 76 -10.60 3.19 3.32
N ASN A 77 -10.86 3.45 4.59
CA ASN A 77 -10.56 4.73 5.23
C ASN A 77 -9.05 5.02 5.22
N ASP A 78 -8.24 4.00 5.54
CA ASP A 78 -6.79 4.08 5.49
C ASP A 78 -6.31 4.37 4.05
N VAL A 79 -6.84 3.65 3.05
CA VAL A 79 -6.54 3.88 1.64
C VAL A 79 -6.83 5.31 1.20
N VAL A 80 -8.00 5.86 1.55
CA VAL A 80 -8.35 7.24 1.17
C VAL A 80 -7.38 8.22 1.83
N LYS A 81 -7.05 8.01 3.10
CA LYS A 81 -6.13 8.86 3.85
C LYS A 81 -4.70 8.83 3.28
N TYR A 82 -4.20 7.65 2.93
CA TYR A 82 -2.83 7.50 2.41
C TYR A 82 -2.72 7.76 0.91
N GLY A 83 -3.75 7.45 0.14
CA GLY A 83 -3.81 7.71 -1.29
C GLY A 83 -3.64 9.19 -1.60
N VAL A 84 -4.29 10.07 -0.83
CA VAL A 84 -4.11 11.53 -0.94
C VAL A 84 -2.66 11.95 -0.68
N ALA A 85 -2.00 11.37 0.35
CA ALA A 85 -0.62 11.71 0.69
C ALA A 85 0.43 11.18 -0.31
N LEU A 86 0.14 10.05 -0.96
CA LEU A 86 1.02 9.45 -1.98
C LEU A 86 0.97 10.24 -3.30
N GLU A 87 -0.19 10.79 -3.65
CA GLU A 87 -0.34 11.63 -4.85
C GLU A 87 0.53 12.90 -4.78
N GLU A 88 0.60 13.55 -3.62
CA GLU A 88 1.42 14.75 -3.41
C GLU A 88 2.92 14.48 -3.58
N ARG A 89 3.38 13.24 -3.32
CA ARG A 89 4.81 12.88 -3.37
C ARG A 89 5.26 12.29 -4.70
N ARG A 90 4.40 11.53 -5.39
CA ARG A 90 4.76 10.77 -6.60
C ARG A 90 4.22 11.36 -7.91
N GLY A 91 3.50 12.49 -7.86
CA GLY A 91 2.94 13.12 -9.06
C GLY A 91 1.84 12.30 -9.73
N PHE A 92 1.11 11.49 -8.97
CA PHE A 92 -0.07 10.78 -9.48
C PHE A 92 -1.10 11.84 -9.91
N ASN A 93 -1.31 11.94 -11.23
CA ASN A 93 -2.32 12.81 -11.84
C ASN A 93 -3.72 12.56 -11.24
N ARG A 94 -4.68 13.49 -11.45
CA ARG A 94 -6.14 13.35 -11.12
C ARG A 94 -6.75 11.96 -11.38
N ARG A 95 -6.15 11.17 -12.28
CA ARG A 95 -6.52 9.79 -12.62
C ARG A 95 -6.33 8.79 -11.46
N GLY A 96 -5.40 9.04 -10.53
CA GLY A 96 -5.14 8.19 -9.34
C GLY A 96 -6.35 8.14 -8.40
N ARG A 97 -6.81 9.30 -7.93
CA ARG A 97 -8.08 9.47 -7.20
C ARG A 97 -9.25 8.80 -7.89
N THR A 98 -9.42 9.02 -9.20
CA THR A 98 -10.53 8.41 -9.94
C THR A 98 -10.47 6.87 -9.92
N LYS A 99 -9.26 6.28 -10.06
CA LYS A 99 -9.06 4.82 -9.93
C LYS A 99 -9.46 4.34 -8.54
N ILE A 100 -9.00 5.01 -7.47
CA ILE A 100 -9.30 4.64 -6.08
C ILE A 100 -10.80 4.72 -5.81
N TYR A 101 -11.47 5.83 -6.14
CA TYR A 101 -12.91 5.96 -5.94
C TYR A 101 -13.72 4.91 -6.73
N LYS A 102 -13.27 4.58 -7.95
CA LYS A 102 -13.88 3.50 -8.73
C LYS A 102 -13.73 2.15 -8.01
N ILE A 103 -12.54 1.83 -7.49
CA ILE A 103 -12.31 0.60 -6.73
C ILE A 103 -13.21 0.56 -5.47
N ILE A 104 -13.26 1.65 -4.69
CA ILE A 104 -14.12 1.74 -3.50
C ILE A 104 -15.59 1.47 -3.88
N THR A 105 -16.06 2.09 -4.96
CA THR A 105 -17.43 1.90 -5.46
C THR A 105 -17.72 0.44 -5.82
N GLU A 106 -16.77 -0.25 -6.46
CA GLU A 106 -16.92 -1.67 -6.79
C GLU A 106 -16.88 -2.55 -5.54
N VAL A 107 -16.02 -2.26 -4.56
CA VAL A 107 -15.99 -2.96 -3.27
C VAL A 107 -17.35 -2.83 -2.57
N ASP A 108 -17.93 -1.64 -2.51
CA ASP A 108 -19.25 -1.42 -1.89
C ASP A 108 -20.35 -2.25 -2.56
N LYS A 109 -20.36 -2.33 -3.90
CA LYS A 109 -21.30 -3.20 -4.64
C LYS A 109 -21.15 -4.67 -4.25
N LYS A 110 -19.92 -5.15 -4.09
CA LYS A 110 -19.65 -6.53 -3.67
C LYS A 110 -20.05 -6.78 -2.22
N LEU A 111 -19.86 -5.82 -1.32
CA LEU A 111 -20.36 -5.91 0.05
C LEU A 111 -21.90 -5.99 0.13
N LEU A 112 -22.60 -5.28 -0.76
CA LEU A 112 -24.05 -5.43 -0.91
C LEU A 112 -24.41 -6.84 -1.41
N ALA A 113 -23.72 -7.34 -2.44
CA ALA A 113 -23.95 -8.70 -2.93
C ALA A 113 -23.73 -9.77 -1.84
N ILE A 114 -22.69 -9.65 -1.02
CA ILE A 114 -22.48 -10.54 0.14
C ILE A 114 -23.63 -10.40 1.14
N THR A 115 -24.11 -9.18 1.38
CA THR A 115 -25.24 -8.94 2.29
C THR A 115 -26.48 -9.69 1.79
N ASP A 116 -26.77 -9.62 0.49
CA ASP A 116 -27.90 -10.34 -0.11
C ASP A 116 -27.71 -11.85 -0.01
N GLU A 117 -26.50 -12.37 -0.25
CA GLU A 117 -26.20 -13.80 -0.09
C GLU A 117 -26.40 -14.25 1.37
N VAL A 118 -25.92 -13.51 2.36
CA VAL A 118 -26.09 -13.87 3.78
C VAL A 118 -27.57 -13.88 4.20
N LEU A 119 -28.41 -13.02 3.61
CA LEU A 119 -29.84 -12.95 3.92
C LEU A 119 -30.68 -14.02 3.18
N LYS A 120 -30.15 -14.65 2.13
CA LYS A 120 -30.83 -15.74 1.41
C LYS A 120 -30.82 -17.02 2.24
N LYS A 121 -31.98 -17.67 2.36
CA LYS A 121 -32.15 -18.94 3.08
C LYS A 121 -31.32 -20.11 2.52
N GLU A 122 -30.95 -20.07 1.23
CA GLU A 122 -30.20 -21.13 0.54
C GLU A 122 -28.83 -20.66 0.04
N SER A 123 -28.13 -19.80 0.79
CA SER A 123 -26.84 -19.30 0.34
C SER A 123 -25.75 -20.38 0.39
N ARG A 124 -25.01 -20.49 -0.71
CA ARG A 124 -23.86 -21.41 -0.82
C ARG A 124 -22.63 -20.68 -0.30
N GLY A 125 -21.90 -21.26 0.64
CA GLY A 125 -20.64 -20.66 1.13
C GLY A 125 -19.65 -20.33 0.02
N LEU A 126 -19.68 -21.09 -1.09
CA LEU A 126 -18.87 -20.84 -2.28
C LEU A 126 -19.13 -19.45 -2.92
N SER A 127 -20.39 -19.00 -3.02
CA SER A 127 -20.69 -17.68 -3.62
C SER A 127 -20.14 -16.53 -2.77
N ILE A 128 -20.19 -16.68 -1.44
CA ILE A 128 -19.59 -15.71 -0.53
C ILE A 128 -18.07 -15.73 -0.64
N LEU A 129 -17.45 -16.91 -0.75
CA LEU A 129 -16.00 -17.02 -0.91
C LEU A 129 -15.51 -16.38 -2.22
N ASP A 130 -16.25 -16.56 -3.32
CA ASP A 130 -15.96 -15.91 -4.60
C ASP A 130 -16.00 -14.38 -4.46
N LEU A 131 -17.06 -13.84 -3.83
CA LEU A 131 -17.20 -12.40 -3.58
C LEU A 131 -16.11 -11.84 -2.66
N VAL A 132 -15.72 -12.59 -1.62
CA VAL A 132 -14.60 -12.24 -0.73
C VAL A 132 -13.28 -12.19 -1.52
N GLY A 133 -13.06 -13.16 -2.42
CA GLY A 133 -11.89 -13.20 -3.30
C GLY A 133 -11.84 -12.02 -4.27
N GLU A 134 -12.97 -11.66 -4.87
CA GLU A 134 -13.09 -10.47 -5.71
C GLU A 134 -12.78 -9.18 -4.95
N ILE A 135 -13.34 -9.02 -3.73
CA ILE A 135 -13.03 -7.88 -2.87
C ILE A 135 -11.52 -7.84 -2.60
N LYS A 136 -10.90 -8.96 -2.17
CA LYS A 136 -9.45 -9.01 -1.92
C LYS A 136 -8.64 -8.58 -3.15
N GLY A 137 -9.00 -9.04 -4.34
CA GLY A 137 -8.35 -8.63 -5.59
C GLY A 137 -8.47 -7.13 -5.85
N LEU A 138 -9.64 -6.55 -5.62
CA LEU A 138 -9.85 -5.09 -5.69
C LEU A 138 -8.99 -4.35 -4.67
N LEU A 139 -8.89 -4.84 -3.43
CA LEU A 139 -8.09 -4.22 -2.38
C LEU A 139 -6.59 -4.22 -2.70
N VAL A 140 -6.06 -5.32 -3.24
CA VAL A 140 -4.65 -5.42 -3.65
C VAL A 140 -4.33 -4.44 -4.79
N ASN A 141 -5.25 -4.27 -5.75
CA ASN A 141 -5.09 -3.38 -6.90
C ASN A 141 -5.01 -1.87 -6.56
N ILE A 142 -5.23 -1.51 -5.30
CA ILE A 142 -5.10 -0.12 -4.82
C ILE A 142 -3.63 0.30 -4.73
N PHE A 143 -2.76 -0.61 -4.28
CA PHE A 143 -1.32 -0.35 -4.11
C PHE A 143 -0.45 -0.86 -5.28
N ALA A 144 -1.05 -1.62 -6.20
CA ALA A 144 -0.45 -1.99 -7.49
C ALA A 144 -0.69 -0.87 -8.55
#